data_AF-A0AA41RSM3-F1
#
_entry.id   AF-A0AA41RSM3-F1
#
_cell.length_a   1.000
_cell.length_b   1.000
_cell.length_c   1.000
_cell.angle_alpha   90.00
_cell.angle_beta   90.00
_cell.angle_gamma   90.00
#
_symmetry.space_group_name_H-M   'P 1'
#
loop_
_entity.id
_entity.type
_entity.pdbx_description
1 polymer ?
#
loop_
_entity_poly.entity_id
_entity_poly.type
_entity_poly.pdbx_seq_one_letter_code
_entity_poly.pdbx_strand_id
1 'polypeptide(L)'
;MFSIPKFYNFNVQLRDNIGWQAISDTVATRTHADCCYKWYTKLSSSMVKEGVWADVDDFRLLNELYMLDACCVEDVDWDNLLEYRSGEICQKRWRQMVNHIGEHGIKSFIQQVEVLAKRYCPELLETREAFDSKPLIS
;
A
#
# COMPACT_ATOMS: atom_id res chain seq x y z
N MET A 1 40.00 -1.55 27.04
CA MET A 1 38.84 -1.12 27.83
C MET A 1 38.60 0.35 27.58
N PHE A 2 37.71 0.69 26.65
CA PHE A 2 37.08 2.01 26.58
C PHE A 2 35.62 1.79 26.18
N SER A 3 34.75 1.98 27.17
CA SER A 3 33.31 1.89 27.05
C SER A 3 32.78 2.98 26.12
N ILE A 4 31.99 2.59 25.13
CA ILE A 4 31.16 3.52 24.38
C ILE A 4 29.94 3.86 25.27
N PRO A 5 29.65 5.15 25.57
CA PRO A 5 28.57 5.50 26.48
C PRO A 5 27.21 5.20 25.85
N LYS A 6 26.38 4.45 26.58
CA LYS A 6 24.93 4.47 26.38
C LYS A 6 24.39 5.76 26.99
N PHE A 7 23.96 6.70 26.15
CA PHE A 7 22.90 7.63 26.52
C PHE A 7 21.87 7.68 25.39
N TYR A 8 20.75 7.04 25.68
CA TYR A 8 19.46 7.23 25.03
C TYR A 8 19.12 8.72 25.01
N ASN A 9 18.76 9.24 23.84
CA ASN A 9 17.90 10.42 23.76
C ASN A 9 16.55 9.99 23.19
N PHE A 10 15.58 10.08 24.09
CA PHE A 10 14.15 9.88 23.97
C PHE A 10 13.57 10.99 23.08
N ASN A 11 13.30 10.66 21.82
CA ASN A 11 12.36 11.38 20.98
C ASN A 11 11.56 10.31 20.23
N VAL A 12 10.24 10.37 20.34
CA VAL A 12 9.24 9.47 19.74
C VAL A 12 9.74 8.93 18.39
N GLN A 13 10.02 7.63 18.31
CA GLN A 13 10.69 6.97 17.17
C GLN A 13 9.80 6.99 15.91
N LEU A 14 9.76 8.13 15.23
CA LEU A 14 9.39 8.24 13.83
C LEU A 14 10.59 7.74 13.01
N ARG A 15 10.49 6.53 12.48
CA ARG A 15 11.36 6.07 11.38
C ARG A 15 10.48 5.96 10.15
N ASP A 16 10.88 6.61 9.05
CA ASP A 16 10.12 6.68 7.80
C ASP A 16 8.66 7.15 7.99
N ASN A 17 8.44 8.08 8.92
CA ASN A 17 7.11 8.58 9.30
C ASN A 17 6.15 7.51 9.88
N ILE A 18 6.68 6.39 10.39
CA ILE A 18 5.89 5.34 11.04
C ILE A 18 6.02 5.45 12.57
N GLY A 19 4.88 5.63 13.24
CA GLY A 19 4.78 5.68 14.71
C GLY A 19 4.83 4.29 15.36
N TRP A 20 6.01 3.70 15.49
CA TRP A 20 6.18 2.33 15.99
C TRP A 20 5.61 2.08 17.39
N GLN A 21 5.58 3.13 18.23
CA GLN A 21 4.94 3.04 19.55
C GLN A 21 3.43 2.83 19.44
N ALA A 22 2.73 3.64 18.64
CA ALA A 22 1.29 3.48 18.43
C ALA A 22 0.93 2.10 17.86
N ILE A 23 1.76 1.56 16.96
CA ILE A 23 1.60 0.20 16.42
C ILE A 23 1.78 -0.85 17.52
N SER A 24 2.84 -0.71 18.34
CA SER A 24 3.11 -1.60 19.47
C SER A 24 1.94 -1.65 20.44
N ASP A 25 1.39 -0.48 20.80
CA ASP A 25 0.26 -0.34 21.72
C ASP A 25 -0.99 -1.03 21.16
N THR A 26 -1.23 -0.92 19.85
CA THR A 26 -2.34 -1.57 19.16
C THR A 26 -2.19 -3.10 19.08
N VAL A 27 -0.98 -3.59 18.78
CA VAL A 27 -0.68 -5.03 18.65
C VAL A 27 -0.61 -5.72 20.02
N ALA A 28 -0.30 -4.96 21.08
CA ALA A 28 -0.30 -5.33 22.51
C ALA A 28 0.54 -6.56 22.91
N THR A 29 1.22 -7.22 21.96
CA THR A 29 1.95 -8.49 22.15
C THR A 29 3.44 -8.38 21.81
N ARG A 30 3.89 -7.23 21.33
CA ARG A 30 5.27 -6.96 20.87
C ARG A 30 5.65 -5.54 21.26
N THR A 31 6.95 -5.28 21.42
CA THR A 31 7.48 -3.93 21.64
C THR A 31 7.57 -3.15 20.32
N HIS A 32 7.70 -1.81 20.41
CA HIS A 32 7.89 -0.96 19.22
C HIS A 32 9.15 -1.37 18.44
N ALA A 33 10.21 -1.79 19.14
CA ALA A 33 11.45 -2.27 18.54
C ALA A 33 11.23 -3.58 17.77
N ASP A 34 10.47 -4.53 18.34
CA ASP A 34 10.13 -5.80 17.68
C ASP A 34 9.25 -5.58 16.45
N CYS A 35 8.27 -4.67 16.55
CA CYS A 35 7.40 -4.29 15.43
C CYS A 35 8.21 -3.68 14.29
N CYS A 36 9.09 -2.72 14.61
CA CYS A 36 9.99 -2.09 13.65
C CYS A 36 10.90 -3.13 13.00
N TYR A 37 11.59 -3.97 13.79
CA TYR A 37 12.47 -5.00 13.28
C TYR A 37 11.72 -5.98 12.35
N LYS A 38 10.55 -6.48 12.77
CA LYS A 38 9.74 -7.40 11.96
C LYS A 38 9.30 -6.77 10.65
N TRP A 39 8.93 -5.49 10.64
CA TRP A 39 8.58 -4.79 9.42
C TRP A 39 9.70 -4.83 8.39
N TYR A 40 10.87 -4.27 8.71
CA TYR A 40 11.96 -4.13 7.75
C TYR A 40 12.67 -5.44 7.39
N THR A 41 12.49 -6.50 8.20
CA THR A 41 13.11 -7.80 7.93
C THR A 41 12.16 -8.82 7.32
N LYS A 42 10.83 -8.66 7.46
CA LYS A 42 9.86 -9.68 7.07
C LYS A 42 8.59 -9.16 6.37
N LEU A 43 8.12 -7.95 6.64
CA LEU A 43 6.78 -7.50 6.17
C LEU A 43 6.84 -6.42 5.09
N SER A 44 7.84 -5.54 5.11
CA SER A 44 7.99 -4.50 4.08
C SER A 44 8.21 -5.14 2.71
N SER A 45 7.56 -4.61 1.67
CA SER A 45 7.79 -5.09 0.31
C SER A 45 9.27 -5.00 -0.05
N SER A 46 9.82 -6.06 -0.66
CA SER A 46 11.18 -6.03 -1.18
C SER A 46 11.35 -4.94 -2.24
N MET A 47 10.29 -4.59 -2.97
CA MET A 47 10.32 -3.54 -4.00
C MET A 47 10.57 -2.15 -3.41
N VAL A 48 10.01 -1.87 -2.22
CA VAL A 48 10.28 -0.63 -1.48
C VAL A 48 11.71 -0.64 -0.96
N LYS A 49 12.17 -1.79 -0.43
CA LYS A 49 13.55 -1.94 0.04
C LYS A 49 14.60 -1.80 -1.08
N GLU A 50 14.28 -2.27 -2.28
CA GLU A 50 15.12 -2.17 -3.48
C GLU A 50 15.05 -0.76 -4.12
N GLY A 51 14.15 0.12 -3.66
CA GLY A 51 13.96 1.46 -4.20
C GLY A 51 13.25 1.51 -5.56
N VAL A 52 12.71 0.37 -6.02
CA VAL A 52 12.00 0.27 -7.31
C VAL A 52 10.51 0.57 -7.19
N TRP A 53 9.99 0.74 -5.98
CA TRP A 53 8.61 1.12 -5.69
C TRP A 53 8.56 2.10 -4.53
N ALA A 54 7.82 3.20 -4.67
CA ALA A 54 7.61 4.16 -3.58
C ALA A 54 6.27 3.89 -2.88
N ASP A 55 6.14 4.26 -1.61
CA ASP A 55 4.88 4.05 -0.86
C ASP A 55 3.68 4.77 -1.53
N VAL A 56 3.92 5.94 -2.13
CA VAL A 56 2.90 6.69 -2.90
C VAL A 56 2.48 6.00 -4.20
N ASP A 57 3.29 5.07 -4.71
CA ASP A 57 2.97 4.38 -5.96
C ASP A 57 1.81 3.39 -5.78
N ASP A 58 1.59 2.86 -4.56
CA ASP A 58 0.40 2.03 -4.27
C ASP A 58 -0.89 2.82 -4.49
N PHE A 59 -0.93 4.07 -4.01
CA PHE A 59 -2.06 4.96 -4.22
C PHE A 59 -2.27 5.25 -5.70
N ARG A 60 -1.21 5.62 -6.42
CA ARG A 60 -1.30 5.97 -7.85
C ARG A 60 -1.75 4.79 -8.70
N LEU A 61 -1.17 3.61 -8.43
CA LEU A 61 -1.56 2.37 -9.10
C LEU A 61 -3.06 2.09 -8.91
N LEU A 62 -3.55 2.14 -7.67
CA LEU A 62 -4.96 1.85 -7.39
C LEU A 62 -5.90 2.93 -7.95
N ASN A 63 -5.51 4.20 -7.92
CA ASN A 63 -6.26 5.29 -8.54
C ASN A 63 -6.45 5.04 -10.04
N GLU A 64 -5.37 4.78 -10.77
CA GLU A 64 -5.44 4.54 -12.22
C GLU A 64 -6.25 3.28 -12.54
N LEU A 65 -6.04 2.17 -11.83
CA LEU A 65 -6.82 0.94 -12.05
C LEU A 65 -8.31 1.14 -11.76
N TYR A 66 -8.65 1.94 -10.75
CA TYR A 66 -10.03 2.24 -10.38
C TYR A 66 -10.70 3.17 -11.40
N MET A 67 -9.97 4.16 -11.92
CA MET A 67 -10.47 5.11 -12.92
C MET A 67 -10.55 4.51 -14.33
N LEU A 68 -9.68 3.55 -14.66
CA LEU A 68 -9.66 2.85 -15.95
C LEU A 68 -10.91 2.00 -16.19
N ASP A 69 -11.55 1.52 -15.12
CA ASP A 69 -12.76 0.66 -15.16
C ASP A 69 -12.58 -0.57 -16.08
N ALA A 70 -11.38 -1.16 -16.07
CA ALA A 70 -11.07 -2.35 -16.86
C ALA A 70 -11.80 -3.59 -16.31
N CYS A 71 -12.29 -4.45 -17.20
CA CYS A 71 -13.05 -5.65 -16.83
C CYS A 71 -12.16 -6.77 -16.26
N CYS A 72 -10.92 -6.88 -16.72
CA CYS A 72 -9.96 -7.89 -16.30
C CYS A 72 -8.52 -7.37 -16.32
N VAL A 73 -7.59 -8.18 -15.80
CA VAL A 73 -6.16 -7.83 -15.68
C VAL A 73 -5.47 -7.73 -17.05
N GLU A 74 -5.99 -8.46 -18.04
CA GLU A 74 -5.50 -8.48 -19.42
C GLU A 74 -5.88 -7.23 -20.21
N ASP A 75 -6.98 -6.56 -19.84
CA ASP A 75 -7.45 -5.33 -20.49
C ASP A 75 -6.68 -4.08 -20.03
N VAL A 76 -5.81 -4.22 -19.03
CA VAL A 76 -5.00 -3.12 -18.50
C VAL A 76 -3.76 -2.94 -19.38
N ASP A 77 -3.60 -1.75 -19.95
CA ASP A 77 -2.34 -1.34 -20.59
C ASP A 77 -1.29 -0.99 -19.53
N TRP A 78 -0.64 -2.02 -18.98
CA TRP A 78 0.32 -1.89 -17.89
C TRP A 78 1.51 -1.00 -18.24
N ASP A 79 1.97 -1.01 -19.48
CA ASP A 79 3.15 -0.25 -19.91
C ASP A 79 2.89 1.25 -19.96
N ASN A 80 1.63 1.67 -20.08
CA ASN A 80 1.21 3.07 -20.07
C ASN A 80 0.39 3.46 -18.83
N LEU A 81 0.18 2.54 -17.88
CA LEU A 81 -0.64 2.78 -16.69
C LEU A 81 -0.05 3.85 -15.77
N LEU A 82 1.28 3.85 -15.59
CA LEU A 82 2.00 4.85 -14.80
C LEU A 82 3.19 5.36 -15.62
N GLU A 83 3.17 6.63 -16.03
CA GLU A 83 4.15 7.24 -16.95
C GLU A 83 5.63 7.00 -16.55
N TYR A 84 5.91 6.91 -15.25
CA TYR A 84 7.26 6.80 -14.71
C TYR A 84 7.60 5.39 -14.18
N ARG A 85 6.75 4.37 -14.43
CA ARG A 85 6.98 2.98 -14.03
C ARG A 85 6.77 2.04 -15.21
N SER A 86 7.60 1.01 -15.32
CA SER A 86 7.37 -0.03 -16.33
C SER A 86 6.17 -0.89 -15.97
N GLY A 87 5.47 -1.40 -16.98
CA GLY A 87 4.34 -2.30 -16.77
C GLY A 87 4.71 -3.55 -16.01
N GLU A 88 5.91 -4.09 -16.20
CA GLU A 88 6.42 -5.23 -15.43
C GLU A 88 6.45 -4.93 -13.91
N ILE A 89 6.92 -3.74 -13.52
CA ILE A 89 7.00 -3.33 -12.12
C ILE A 89 5.60 -3.12 -11.54
N CYS A 90 4.69 -2.49 -12.29
CA CYS A 90 3.28 -2.32 -11.91
C CYS A 90 2.59 -3.68 -11.70
N GLN A 91 2.71 -4.60 -12.66
CA GLN A 91 2.14 -5.96 -12.56
C GLN A 91 2.74 -6.76 -11.42
N LYS A 92 4.05 -6.66 -11.20
CA LYS A 92 4.70 -7.30 -10.05
C LYS A 92 4.12 -6.78 -8.74
N ARG A 93 3.90 -5.47 -8.60
CA ARG A 93 3.27 -4.91 -7.40
C ARG A 93 1.81 -5.35 -7.27
N TRP A 94 1.02 -5.26 -8.34
CA TRP A 94 -0.38 -5.69 -8.36
C TRP A 94 -0.51 -7.13 -7.83
N ARG A 95 0.29 -8.07 -8.35
CA ARG A 95 0.30 -9.46 -7.87
C ARG A 95 0.67 -9.57 -6.39
N GLN A 96 1.61 -8.77 -5.90
CA GLN A 96 1.89 -8.72 -4.46
C GLN A 96 0.66 -8.27 -3.68
N MET A 97 -0.05 -7.21 -4.10
CA MET A 97 -1.23 -6.71 -3.40
C MET A 97 -2.35 -7.76 -3.36
N VAL A 98 -2.68 -8.38 -4.50
CA VAL A 98 -3.70 -9.43 -4.60
C VAL A 98 -3.35 -10.65 -3.74
N ASN A 99 -2.09 -11.06 -3.68
CA ASN A 99 -1.66 -12.17 -2.81
C ASN A 99 -1.84 -11.87 -1.31
N HIS A 100 -1.91 -10.59 -0.91
CA HIS A 100 -1.98 -10.18 0.50
C HIS A 100 -3.38 -9.76 0.96
N ILE A 101 -4.40 -9.77 0.09
CA ILE A 101 -5.81 -9.50 0.49
C ILE A 101 -6.58 -10.75 0.94
N GLY A 102 -5.90 -11.90 1.05
CA GLY A 102 -6.47 -13.13 1.61
C GLY A 102 -7.54 -13.74 0.70
N GLU A 103 -8.69 -14.12 1.27
CA GLU A 103 -9.80 -14.73 0.53
C GLU A 103 -10.35 -13.83 -0.59
N HIS A 104 -10.14 -12.52 -0.51
CA HIS A 104 -10.54 -11.59 -1.57
C HIS A 104 -9.69 -11.72 -2.84
N GLY A 105 -8.55 -12.42 -2.78
CA GLY A 105 -7.71 -12.68 -3.95
C GLY A 105 -8.35 -13.60 -5.00
N ILE A 106 -9.43 -14.31 -4.68
CA ILE A 106 -10.18 -15.13 -5.65
C ILE A 106 -11.35 -14.39 -6.30
N LYS A 107 -11.61 -13.14 -5.89
CA LYS A 107 -12.68 -12.31 -6.46
C LYS A 107 -12.37 -11.88 -7.89
N SER A 108 -13.35 -11.32 -8.59
CA SER A 108 -13.11 -10.72 -9.91
C SER A 108 -12.11 -9.56 -9.82
N PHE A 109 -11.48 -9.22 -10.94
CA PHE A 109 -10.52 -8.12 -11.00
C PHE A 109 -11.10 -6.81 -10.45
N ILE A 110 -12.29 -6.41 -10.90
CA ILE A 110 -13.01 -5.21 -10.42
C ILE A 110 -13.17 -5.25 -8.89
N GLN A 111 -13.64 -6.38 -8.34
CA GLN A 111 -13.82 -6.53 -6.90
C GLN A 111 -12.49 -6.49 -6.12
N GLN A 112 -11.40 -7.01 -6.70
CA GLN A 112 -10.07 -6.89 -6.10
C GLN A 112 -9.61 -5.43 -6.06
N VAL A 113 -9.82 -4.68 -7.14
CA VAL A 113 -9.51 -3.25 -7.23
C VAL A 113 -10.34 -2.47 -6.18
N GLU A 114 -11.64 -2.72 -6.07
CA GLU A 114 -12.50 -2.09 -5.05
C GLU A 114 -12.05 -2.38 -3.62
N VAL A 115 -11.74 -3.65 -3.30
CA VAL A 115 -11.26 -4.06 -1.96
C VAL A 115 -9.94 -3.36 -1.63
N LEU A 116 -9.02 -3.28 -2.59
CA LEU A 116 -7.74 -2.61 -2.41
C LEU A 116 -7.90 -1.09 -2.31
N ALA A 117 -8.71 -0.47 -3.17
CA ALA A 117 -9.03 0.95 -3.11
C ALA A 117 -9.63 1.33 -1.76
N LYS A 118 -10.58 0.55 -1.24
CA LYS A 118 -11.16 0.74 0.10
C LYS A 118 -10.12 0.70 1.22
N ARG A 119 -9.14 -0.19 1.09
CA ARG A 119 -8.12 -0.42 2.12
C ARG A 119 -7.04 0.66 2.13
N TYR A 120 -6.62 1.12 0.97
CA TYR A 120 -5.46 2.01 0.82
C TYR A 120 -5.85 3.47 0.52
N CYS A 121 -7.05 3.70 0.00
CA CYS A 121 -7.55 5.03 -0.35
C CYS A 121 -9.07 5.16 -0.14
N PRO A 122 -9.54 5.17 1.12
CA PRO A 122 -10.96 5.32 1.41
C PRO A 122 -11.56 6.62 0.84
N GLU A 123 -10.78 7.70 0.74
CA GLU A 123 -11.23 8.99 0.17
C GLU A 123 -11.56 8.92 -1.33
N LEU A 124 -10.95 7.99 -2.07
CA LEU A 124 -11.27 7.76 -3.48
C LEU A 124 -12.69 7.21 -3.64
N LEU A 125 -13.12 6.36 -2.70
CA LEU A 125 -14.47 5.79 -2.71
C LEU A 125 -15.53 6.86 -2.46
N GLU A 126 -15.31 7.74 -1.47
CA GLU A 126 -16.24 8.84 -1.20
C GLU A 126 -16.40 9.76 -2.42
N THR A 127 -15.30 10.02 -3.13
CA THR A 127 -15.31 10.81 -4.36
C THR A 127 -16.09 10.14 -5.48
N ARG A 128 -15.98 8.81 -5.64
CA ARG A 128 -16.70 8.07 -6.68
C ARG A 128 -18.17 7.88 -6.35
N GLU A 129 -18.51 7.53 -5.12
CA GLU A 129 -19.90 7.45 -4.65
C GLU A 129 -20.61 8.81 -4.84
N ALA A 130 -19.92 9.92 -4.57
CA ALA A 130 -20.43 11.27 -4.83
C ALA A 130 -20.57 11.59 -6.33
N PHE A 131 -19.80 10.95 -7.21
CA PHE A 131 -19.94 11.08 -8.66
C PHE A 131 -21.12 10.24 -9.19
N ASP A 132 -21.17 8.96 -8.81
CA ASP A 132 -22.20 8.01 -9.26
C ASP A 132 -23.60 8.37 -8.72
N SER A 133 -23.67 9.07 -7.57
CA SER A 133 -24.93 9.58 -7.01
C SER A 133 -25.43 10.88 -7.67
N LYS A 134 -24.68 11.49 -8.58
CA LYS A 134 -25.17 12.65 -9.34
C LYS A 134 -26.23 12.17 -10.34
N PRO A 135 -27.43 12.79 -10.35
CA PRO A 135 -28.45 12.43 -11.32
C PRO A 135 -27.91 12.71 -12.72
N LEU A 136 -28.05 11.74 -13.62
CA LEU A 136 -27.83 11.93 -15.05
C LEU A 136 -28.76 13.07 -15.50
N ILE A 137 -28.18 14.23 -15.84
CA ILE A 137 -28.95 15.33 -16.43
C ILE A 137 -29.33 14.84 -17.83
N SER A 138 -30.61 14.50 -18.00
CA SER A 138 -31.24 14.10 -19.26
C SER A 138 -31.37 15.27 -20.23
#